data_AF-A0A2A7H7Q9-F1
#
_entry.id   AF-A0A2A7H7Q9-F1
#
_cell.length_a   1.000
_cell.length_b   1.000
_cell.length_c   1.000
_cell.angle_alpha   90.00
_cell.angle_beta   90.00
_cell.angle_gamma   90.00
#
_symmetry.space_group_name_H-M   'P 1'
#
loop_
_entity.id
_entity.type
_entity.pdbx_description
1 polymer ?
#
loop_
_entity_poly.entity_id
_entity_poly.type
_entity_poly.pdbx_seq_one_letter_code
_entity_poly.pdbx_strand_id
1 'polypeptide(L)'
;MTDEIVYSASEVYKRLGISDSTLRKYMEVLQREGFTVKKDKRGRREYTDGDILVIERLIELSKHDGMTLEKAAKMIAQQIEKVNPDLIKEEPGDTNLIPFHIQEQLQQQYSVMAQEMNQSILAMEERLSEQAKQSNEEIKASIDQHNERVEKRLEARDETLMKTLREMQEAKRLMQEYREEVAAAKEKEKPWWKFW
;
A
#
# COMPACT_ATOMS: atom_id res chain seq x y z
N MET A 1 -33.02 -5.24 5.81
CA MET A 1 -33.29 -3.84 5.41
C MET A 1 -31.98 -3.10 5.55
N THR A 2 -31.22 -2.98 4.46
CA THR A 2 -30.06 -2.10 4.42
C THR A 2 -30.59 -0.70 4.16
N ASP A 3 -30.50 0.19 5.14
CA ASP A 3 -30.78 1.61 4.91
C ASP A 3 -29.75 2.09 3.88
N GLU A 4 -30.23 2.36 2.68
CA GLU A 4 -29.44 2.93 1.60
C GLU A 4 -29.07 4.36 2.02
N ILE A 5 -27.78 4.64 2.23
CA ILE A 5 -27.33 5.95 2.68
C ILE A 5 -27.62 6.95 1.56
N VAL A 6 -28.52 7.89 1.85
CA VAL A 6 -28.88 8.97 0.94
C VAL A 6 -28.15 10.25 1.31
N TYR A 7 -27.63 10.93 0.29
CA TYR A 7 -26.88 12.17 0.41
C TYR A 7 -27.69 13.34 -0.16
N SER A 8 -27.62 14.48 0.53
CA SER A 8 -28.15 15.75 0.04
C SER A 8 -27.25 16.36 -1.02
N ALA A 9 -27.78 17.26 -1.85
CA ALA A 9 -26.98 18.01 -2.81
C ALA A 9 -25.78 18.72 -2.15
N SER A 10 -25.96 19.21 -0.92
CA SER A 10 -24.91 19.87 -0.13
C SER A 10 -23.73 18.97 0.25
N GLU A 11 -23.98 17.68 0.44
CA GLU A 11 -22.93 16.71 0.72
C GLU A 11 -22.23 16.30 -0.57
N VAL A 12 -22.99 16.13 -1.65
CA VAL A 12 -22.46 15.70 -2.95
C VAL A 12 -21.50 16.72 -3.56
N TYR A 13 -21.89 18.00 -3.67
CA TYR A 13 -20.99 18.98 -4.28
C TYR A 13 -19.73 19.22 -3.43
N LYS A 14 -19.81 19.09 -2.10
CA LYS A 14 -18.65 19.14 -1.20
C LYS A 14 -17.74 17.93 -1.38
N ARG A 15 -18.30 16.72 -1.45
CA ARG A 15 -17.57 15.46 -1.66
C ARG A 15 -16.84 15.45 -3.00
N LEU A 16 -17.49 15.94 -4.05
CA LEU A 16 -16.94 15.99 -5.40
C LEU A 16 -16.05 17.22 -5.66
N GLY A 17 -15.94 18.16 -4.72
CA GLY A 17 -15.16 19.38 -4.88
C GLY A 17 -15.66 20.30 -6.00
N ILE A 18 -16.96 20.29 -6.29
CA ILE A 18 -17.59 21.11 -7.34
C ILE A 18 -18.52 22.16 -6.74
N SER A 19 -18.89 23.16 -7.54
CA SER A 19 -19.91 24.14 -7.14
C SER A 19 -21.32 23.59 -7.30
N ASP A 20 -22.29 24.13 -6.53
CA ASP A 20 -23.70 23.78 -6.66
C ASP A 20 -24.26 24.03 -8.07
N SER A 21 -23.81 25.10 -8.74
CA SER A 21 -24.21 25.38 -10.13
C SER A 21 -23.64 24.34 -11.11
N THR A 22 -22.42 23.86 -10.89
CA THR A 22 -21.80 22.78 -11.67
C THR A 22 -22.58 21.47 -11.50
N LEU A 23 -22.92 21.10 -10.26
CA LEU A 23 -23.72 19.90 -9.99
C LEU A 23 -25.08 19.96 -10.68
N ARG A 24 -25.76 21.11 -10.65
CA ARG A 24 -27.05 21.30 -11.35
C ARG A 24 -26.90 21.11 -12.86
N LYS A 25 -25.86 21.68 -13.46
CA LYS A 25 -25.57 21.53 -14.90
C LYS A 25 -25.34 20.07 -15.28
N TYR A 26 -24.55 19.35 -14.48
CA TYR A 26 -24.29 17.91 -14.72
C TYR A 26 -25.55 17.07 -14.62
N MET A 27 -26.39 17.34 -13.61
CA MET A 27 -27.66 16.66 -13.48
C MET A 27 -28.63 16.96 -14.62
N GLU A 28 -28.63 18.17 -15.17
CA GLU A 28 -29.44 18.51 -16.33
C GLU A 28 -29.01 17.71 -17.57
N VAL A 29 -27.71 17.60 -17.82
CA VAL A 29 -27.20 16.83 -18.96
C VAL A 29 -27.47 15.33 -18.79
N LEU A 30 -27.22 14.78 -17.61
CA LEU A 30 -27.52 13.38 -17.30
C LEU A 30 -29.03 13.07 -17.43
N GLN A 31 -29.90 13.99 -16.99
CA GLN A 31 -31.35 13.84 -17.11
C GLN A 31 -31.84 13.82 -18.56
N ARG A 32 -31.17 14.55 -19.47
CA ARG A 32 -31.47 14.52 -20.91
C ARG A 32 -31.14 13.17 -21.54
N GLU A 33 -30.14 12.48 -21.00
CA GLU A 33 -29.71 11.14 -21.43
C GLU A 33 -30.42 10.02 -20.64
N GLY A 34 -31.46 10.34 -19.86
CA GLY A 34 -32.33 9.36 -19.19
C GLY A 34 -31.96 9.01 -17.75
N PHE A 35 -30.92 9.62 -17.17
CA PHE A 35 -30.53 9.36 -15.78
C PHE A 35 -31.29 10.26 -14.80
N THR A 36 -32.03 9.66 -13.86
CA THR A 36 -32.83 10.38 -12.86
C THR A 36 -32.52 9.93 -11.45
N VAL A 37 -32.38 10.90 -10.54
CA VAL A 37 -32.09 10.68 -9.12
C VAL A 37 -33.39 10.75 -8.31
N LYS A 38 -33.46 9.98 -7.21
CA LYS A 38 -34.59 9.96 -6.27
C LYS A 38 -34.86 11.36 -5.70
N LYS A 39 -36.11 11.63 -5.33
CA LYS A 39 -36.53 12.88 -4.67
C LYS A 39 -37.18 12.57 -3.33
N ASP A 40 -36.79 13.34 -2.31
CA ASP A 40 -37.41 13.37 -0.98
C ASP A 40 -38.90 13.76 -1.09
N LYS A 41 -39.68 13.51 -0.03
CA LYS A 41 -41.07 13.97 0.17
C LYS A 41 -41.23 15.48 -0.02
N ARG A 42 -40.15 16.26 0.11
CA ARG A 42 -40.11 17.72 -0.11
C ARG A 42 -39.70 18.11 -1.53
N GLY A 43 -39.55 17.15 -2.45
CA GLY A 43 -39.16 17.37 -3.84
C GLY A 43 -37.67 17.70 -4.06
N ARG A 44 -36.84 17.55 -3.02
CA ARG A 44 -35.38 17.76 -3.11
C ARG A 44 -34.70 16.49 -3.61
N ARG A 45 -33.67 16.62 -4.44
CA ARG A 45 -32.90 15.47 -4.96
C ARG A 45 -32.07 14.82 -3.84
N GLU A 46 -32.12 13.50 -3.76
CA GLU A 46 -31.38 12.64 -2.84
C GLU A 46 -30.52 11.66 -3.63
N TYR A 47 -29.22 11.69 -3.41
CA TYR A 47 -28.24 10.93 -4.17
C TYR A 47 -27.81 9.70 -3.40
N THR A 48 -27.76 8.55 -4.04
CA THR A 48 -27.14 7.33 -3.53
C THR A 48 -25.63 7.32 -3.83
N ASP A 49 -24.87 6.41 -3.24
CA ASP A 49 -23.46 6.23 -3.61
C ASP A 49 -23.30 5.87 -5.12
N GLY A 50 -24.26 5.15 -5.69
CA GLY A 50 -24.30 4.87 -7.13
C GLY A 50 -24.45 6.14 -7.96
N ASP A 51 -25.33 7.05 -7.54
CA ASP A 51 -25.52 8.33 -8.23
C ASP A 51 -24.27 9.21 -8.16
N ILE A 52 -23.58 9.20 -7.03
CA ILE A 52 -22.32 9.94 -6.84
C ILE A 52 -21.25 9.40 -7.78
N LEU A 53 -21.14 8.08 -7.93
CA LEU A 53 -20.18 7.44 -8.83
C LEU A 53 -20.43 7.82 -10.30
N VAL A 54 -21.69 7.90 -10.72
CA VAL A 54 -22.07 8.35 -12.08
C VAL A 54 -21.62 9.79 -12.32
N ILE A 55 -21.83 10.69 -11.36
CA ILE A 55 -21.43 12.09 -11.46
C ILE A 55 -19.90 12.22 -11.45
N GLU A 56 -19.21 11.45 -10.62
CA GLU A 56 -17.75 11.40 -10.58
C GLU A 56 -17.17 10.95 -11.93
N ARG A 57 -17.75 9.90 -12.52
CA ARG A 57 -17.33 9.41 -13.84
C ARG A 57 -17.57 10.45 -14.93
N LEU A 58 -18.67 11.19 -14.87
CA LEU A 58 -18.95 12.29 -15.79
C LEU A 58 -17.88 13.38 -15.68
N ILE A 59 -17.49 13.75 -14.46
CA ILE A 59 -16.42 14.73 -14.21
C ILE A 59 -15.11 14.25 -14.81
N GLU A 60 -14.73 13.00 -14.56
CA GLU A 60 -13.48 12.42 -15.07
C GLU A 60 -13.44 12.42 -16.60
N LEU A 61 -14.52 11.94 -17.24
CA LEU A 61 -14.65 11.92 -18.69
C LEU A 61 -14.59 13.33 -19.29
N SER A 62 -15.21 14.31 -18.62
CA SER A 62 -15.20 15.71 -19.08
C SER A 62 -13.82 16.38 -19.05
N LYS A 63 -12.82 15.81 -18.36
CA LYS A 63 -11.45 16.34 -18.31
C LYS A 63 -10.59 15.94 -19.51
N HIS A 64 -11.01 14.96 -20.31
CA HIS A 64 -10.25 14.53 -21.47
C HIS A 64 -10.44 15.47 -22.66
N ASP A 65 -9.34 15.82 -23.32
CA ASP A 65 -9.35 16.70 -24.49
C ASP A 65 -10.24 16.14 -25.62
N GLY A 66 -11.15 16.97 -26.12
CA GLY A 66 -12.10 16.59 -27.17
C GLY A 66 -13.37 15.88 -26.67
N MET A 67 -13.58 15.78 -25.35
CA MET A 67 -14.82 15.24 -24.79
C MET A 67 -15.78 16.37 -24.38
N THR A 68 -17.00 16.34 -24.89
CA THR A 68 -18.09 17.23 -24.42
C THR A 68 -18.86 16.56 -23.29
N LEU A 69 -19.49 17.38 -22.45
CA LEU A 69 -20.28 16.91 -21.31
C LEU A 69 -21.44 16.01 -21.77
N GLU A 70 -22.08 16.35 -22.89
CA GLU A 70 -23.17 15.58 -23.49
C GLU A 70 -22.68 14.23 -24.02
N LYS A 71 -21.51 14.20 -24.67
CA LYS A 71 -20.92 12.95 -25.18
C LYS A 71 -20.54 12.03 -24.03
N ALA A 72 -19.97 12.58 -22.96
CA ALA A 72 -19.66 11.83 -21.75
C ALA A 72 -20.92 11.26 -21.09
N ALA A 73 -21.98 12.06 -20.95
CA ALA A 73 -23.25 11.60 -20.39
C ALA A 73 -23.89 10.48 -21.22
N LYS A 74 -23.88 10.61 -22.55
CA LYS A 74 -24.37 9.58 -23.47
C LYS A 74 -23.59 8.28 -23.36
N MET A 75 -22.27 8.34 -23.24
CA MET A 75 -21.43 7.15 -23.05
C MET A 75 -21.76 6.44 -21.73
N ILE A 76 -21.98 7.20 -20.66
CA ILE A 76 -22.37 6.64 -19.36
C ILE A 76 -23.75 6.00 -19.45
N ALA A 77 -24.74 6.67 -20.05
CA ALA A 77 -26.09 6.12 -20.23
C ALA A 77 -26.07 4.80 -21.02
N GLN A 78 -25.30 4.72 -22.12
CA GLN A 78 -25.12 3.49 -22.89
C GLN A 78 -24.42 2.37 -22.12
N GLN A 79 -23.51 2.72 -21.21
CA GLN A 79 -22.83 1.73 -20.37
C GLN A 79 -23.76 1.20 -19.28
N ILE A 80 -24.64 2.03 -18.74
CA ILE A 80 -25.69 1.62 -17.79
C ILE A 80 -26.70 0.70 -18.49
N GLU A 81 -27.15 1.06 -19.70
CA GLU A 81 -28.10 0.27 -20.50
C GLU A 81 -27.57 -1.13 -20.86
N LYS A 82 -26.25 -1.28 -21.09
CA LYS A 82 -25.61 -2.57 -21.36
C LYS A 82 -25.43 -3.45 -20.13
N VAL A 83 -25.40 -2.87 -18.93
CA VAL A 83 -25.17 -3.60 -17.67
C VAL A 83 -26.49 -3.91 -16.96
N ASN A 84 -27.56 -3.12 -17.19
CA ASN A 84 -28.90 -3.37 -16.68
C ASN A 84 -29.96 -2.58 -17.50
N PRO A 85 -30.86 -3.24 -18.25
CA PRO A 85 -31.94 -2.55 -18.97
C PRO A 85 -33.06 -1.97 -18.06
N ASP A 86 -33.12 -2.34 -16.78
CA ASP A 86 -34.23 -1.97 -15.88
C ASP A 86 -34.08 -0.62 -15.14
N LEU A 87 -33.03 0.17 -15.41
CA LEU A 87 -32.88 1.50 -14.79
C LEU A 87 -33.58 2.63 -15.57
N ILE A 88 -34.24 2.33 -16.70
CA ILE A 88 -35.03 3.31 -17.44
C ILE A 88 -36.52 3.06 -17.17
N LYS A 89 -37.02 3.75 -16.14
CA LYS A 89 -38.42 3.95 -15.72
C LYS A 89 -39.11 2.78 -15.02
N GLU A 90 -39.24 2.91 -13.70
CA GLU A 90 -40.35 2.33 -12.94
C GLU A 90 -41.58 3.25 -13.03
N GLU A 91 -42.66 2.80 -13.68
CA GLU A 91 -44.01 3.00 -13.15
C GLU A 91 -44.39 1.77 -12.31
N PRO A 92 -45.25 1.92 -11.29
CA PRO A 92 -45.47 0.87 -10.29
C PRO A 92 -46.39 -0.21 -10.86
N GLY A 93 -45.84 -1.38 -11.15
CA GLY A 93 -46.58 -2.52 -11.68
C GLY A 93 -45.94 -3.84 -11.26
N ASP A 94 -46.48 -4.39 -10.19
CA ASP A 94 -46.36 -5.73 -9.64
C ASP A 94 -45.83 -6.85 -10.58
N THR A 95 -45.07 -7.77 -9.97
CA THR A 95 -44.63 -9.10 -10.47
C THR A 95 -43.27 -9.21 -11.18
N ASN A 96 -42.17 -9.05 -10.43
CA ASN A 96 -40.84 -9.50 -10.86
C ASN A 96 -40.68 -11.02 -10.71
N LEU A 97 -41.04 -11.77 -11.76
CA LEU A 97 -40.59 -13.15 -11.97
C LEU A 97 -39.64 -13.14 -13.16
N ILE A 98 -38.33 -13.17 -12.88
CA ILE A 98 -37.30 -13.35 -13.91
C ILE A 98 -37.62 -14.66 -14.66
N PRO A 99 -37.71 -14.66 -16.01
CA PRO A 99 -37.92 -15.88 -16.78
C PRO A 99 -36.85 -16.93 -16.43
N PHE A 100 -37.29 -18.15 -16.07
CA PHE A 100 -36.43 -19.24 -15.56
C PHE A 100 -35.20 -19.54 -16.45
N HIS A 101 -35.35 -19.42 -17.77
CA HIS A 101 -34.26 -19.63 -18.73
C HIS A 101 -33.15 -18.54 -18.65
N ILE A 102 -33.50 -17.31 -18.27
CA ILE A 102 -32.53 -16.22 -18.06
C ILE A 102 -31.77 -16.46 -16.76
N GLN A 103 -32.46 -16.95 -15.73
CA GLN A 103 -31.84 -17.28 -14.45
C GLN A 103 -30.83 -18.42 -14.57
N GLU A 104 -31.15 -19.47 -15.34
CA GLU A 104 -30.25 -20.60 -15.58
C GLU A 104 -29.00 -20.18 -16.36
N GLN A 105 -29.17 -19.37 -17.41
CA GLN A 105 -28.04 -18.85 -18.20
C GLN A 105 -27.11 -17.95 -17.38
N LEU A 106 -27.67 -17.07 -16.55
CA LEU A 106 -26.88 -16.24 -15.63
C LEU A 106 -26.13 -17.10 -14.63
N GLN A 107 -26.78 -18.10 -14.04
CA GLN A 107 -26.16 -18.98 -13.06
C GLN A 107 -24.99 -19.78 -13.66
N GLN A 108 -25.12 -20.24 -14.92
CA GLN A 108 -24.02 -20.89 -15.65
C GLN A 108 -22.87 -19.92 -15.93
N GLN A 109 -23.15 -18.68 -16.33
CA GLN A 109 -22.10 -17.66 -16.53
C GLN A 109 -21.38 -17.33 -15.23
N TYR A 110 -22.11 -17.16 -14.11
CA TYR A 110 -21.51 -16.94 -12.80
C TYR A 110 -20.65 -18.13 -12.35
N SER A 111 -21.06 -19.37 -12.63
CA SER A 111 -20.27 -20.54 -12.22
C SER A 111 -18.95 -20.65 -12.98
N VAL A 112 -18.97 -20.40 -14.31
CA VAL A 112 -17.76 -20.39 -15.14
C VAL A 112 -16.83 -19.26 -14.70
N MET A 113 -17.36 -18.05 -14.51
CA MET A 113 -16.57 -16.91 -14.03
C MET A 113 -15.96 -17.16 -12.64
N ALA A 114 -16.73 -17.74 -11.72
CA ALA A 114 -16.22 -18.10 -10.40
C ALA A 114 -15.11 -19.17 -10.49
N GLN A 115 -15.24 -20.13 -11.40
CA GLN A 115 -14.22 -21.15 -11.62
C GLN A 115 -12.93 -20.56 -12.21
N GLU A 116 -13.03 -19.69 -13.22
CA GLU A 116 -11.88 -18.98 -13.80
C GLU A 116 -11.20 -18.07 -12.77
N MET A 117 -11.99 -17.34 -11.99
CA MET A 117 -11.48 -16.47 -10.93
C MET A 117 -10.76 -17.29 -9.85
N ASN A 118 -11.33 -18.42 -9.43
CA ASN A 118 -10.68 -19.32 -8.48
C ASN A 118 -9.36 -19.88 -9.03
N GLN A 119 -9.32 -20.30 -10.29
CA GLN A 119 -8.08 -20.77 -10.93
C GLN A 119 -7.03 -19.64 -11.02
N SER A 120 -7.44 -18.43 -11.37
CA SER A 120 -6.55 -17.28 -11.42
C SER A 120 -6.01 -16.91 -10.03
N ILE A 121 -6.84 -16.99 -8.99
CA ILE A 121 -6.42 -16.73 -7.61
C ILE A 121 -5.41 -17.78 -7.16
N LEU A 122 -5.64 -19.07 -7.42
CA LEU A 122 -4.70 -20.13 -7.07
C LEU A 122 -3.35 -19.96 -7.79
N ALA A 123 -3.36 -19.64 -9.08
CA ALA A 123 -2.14 -19.38 -9.84
C ALA A 123 -1.39 -18.14 -9.35
N MET A 124 -2.12 -17.11 -8.90
CA MET A 124 -1.53 -15.92 -8.28
C MET A 124 -0.94 -16.23 -6.91
N GLU A 125 -1.64 -17.01 -6.09
CA GLU A 125 -1.16 -17.44 -4.77
C GLU A 125 0.12 -18.28 -4.90
N GLU A 126 0.17 -19.21 -5.85
CA GLU A 126 1.37 -20.01 -6.13
C GLU A 126 2.55 -19.12 -6.52
N ARG A 127 2.36 -18.15 -7.44
CA ARG A 127 3.41 -17.19 -7.82
C ARG A 127 3.89 -16.35 -6.65
N LEU A 128 2.97 -15.84 -5.83
CA LEU A 128 3.33 -15.04 -4.64
C LEU A 128 4.09 -15.88 -3.62
N SER A 129 3.70 -17.14 -3.42
CA SER A 129 4.39 -18.09 -2.55
C SER A 129 5.80 -18.39 -3.04
N GLU A 130 5.97 -18.65 -4.34
CA GLU A 130 7.28 -18.87 -4.97
C GLU A 130 8.18 -17.64 -4.81
N GLN A 131 7.64 -16.45 -5.10
CA GLN A 131 8.37 -15.18 -4.97
C GLN A 131 8.75 -14.89 -3.51
N ALA A 132 7.88 -15.19 -2.55
CA ALA A 132 8.16 -15.05 -1.13
C ALA A 132 9.26 -16.00 -0.67
N LYS A 133 9.28 -17.25 -1.16
CA LYS A 133 10.36 -18.21 -0.88
C LYS A 133 11.69 -17.72 -1.43
N GLN A 134 11.74 -17.30 -2.70
CA GLN A 134 12.96 -16.78 -3.32
C GLN A 134 13.50 -15.55 -2.57
N SER A 135 12.63 -14.59 -2.26
CA SER A 135 13.00 -13.40 -1.49
C SER A 135 13.55 -13.76 -0.11
N ASN A 136 12.92 -14.71 0.59
CA ASN A 136 13.40 -15.18 1.89
C ASN A 136 14.76 -15.87 1.80
N GLU A 137 15.00 -16.68 0.75
CA GLU A 137 16.29 -17.32 0.51
C GLU A 137 17.39 -16.30 0.23
N GLU A 138 17.12 -15.28 -0.58
CA GLU A 138 18.06 -14.18 -0.87
C GLU A 138 18.39 -13.37 0.38
N ILE A 139 17.37 -13.01 1.18
CA ILE A 139 17.55 -12.30 2.45
C ILE A 139 18.41 -13.14 3.40
N LYS A 140 18.11 -14.43 3.53
CA LYS A 140 18.88 -15.34 4.39
C LYS A 140 20.34 -15.41 3.94
N ALA A 141 20.60 -15.61 2.65
CA ALA A 141 21.95 -15.65 2.11
C ALA A 141 22.70 -14.33 2.34
N SER A 142 22.04 -13.18 2.19
CA SER A 142 22.63 -11.87 2.46
C SER A 142 22.96 -11.70 3.95
N ILE A 143 22.09 -12.16 4.86
CA ILE A 143 22.32 -12.11 6.31
C ILE A 143 23.50 -13.01 6.68
N ASP A 144 23.55 -14.23 6.16
CA ASP A 144 24.64 -15.17 6.44
C ASP A 144 25.99 -14.61 5.97
N GLN A 145 26.04 -14.02 4.77
CA GLN A 145 27.25 -13.36 4.28
C GLN A 145 27.64 -12.14 5.12
N HIS A 146 26.66 -11.36 5.59
CA HIS A 146 26.93 -10.22 6.46
C HIS A 146 27.49 -10.67 7.80
N ASN A 147 26.90 -11.70 8.42
CA ASN A 147 27.36 -12.27 9.67
C ASN A 147 28.79 -12.81 9.55
N GLU A 148 29.12 -13.55 8.50
CA GLU A 148 30.48 -14.05 8.27
C GLU A 148 31.50 -12.90 8.16
N ARG A 149 31.14 -11.79 7.50
CA ARG A 149 32.00 -10.59 7.43
C ARG A 149 32.17 -9.94 8.81
N VAL A 150 31.11 -9.89 9.61
CA VAL A 150 31.15 -9.34 10.97
C VAL A 150 32.04 -10.20 11.86
N GLU A 151 31.89 -11.52 11.84
CA GLU A 151 32.72 -12.46 12.60
C GLU A 151 34.20 -12.30 12.25
N LYS A 152 34.55 -12.32 10.95
CA LYS A 152 35.94 -12.10 10.52
C LYS A 152 36.52 -10.76 11.00
N ARG A 153 35.72 -9.69 11.01
CA ARG A 153 36.14 -8.38 11.53
C ARG A 153 36.32 -8.39 13.04
N LEU A 154 35.47 -9.12 13.77
CA LEU A 154 35.61 -9.29 15.21
C LEU A 154 36.87 -10.08 15.56
N GLU A 155 37.11 -11.20 14.88
CA GLU A 155 38.33 -12.00 15.07
C GLU A 155 39.60 -11.19 14.80
N ALA A 156 39.65 -10.45 13.69
CA ALA A 156 40.80 -9.60 13.36
C ALA A 156 41.02 -8.48 14.40
N ARG A 157 39.93 -7.91 14.92
CA ARG A 157 40.00 -6.92 16.00
C ARG A 157 40.55 -7.56 17.28
N ASP A 158 40.04 -8.72 17.66
CA ASP A 158 40.47 -9.43 18.87
C ASP A 158 41.94 -9.86 18.77
N GLU A 159 42.40 -10.32 17.61
CA GLU A 159 43.81 -10.62 17.37
C GLU A 159 44.68 -9.37 17.54
N THR A 160 44.25 -8.25 16.96
CA THR A 160 44.94 -6.95 17.10
C THR A 160 45.00 -6.52 18.56
N LEU A 161 43.89 -6.61 19.29
CA LEU A 161 43.82 -6.29 20.72
C LEU A 161 44.76 -7.18 21.53
N MET A 162 44.78 -8.48 21.28
CA MET A 162 45.66 -9.41 21.99
C MET A 162 47.14 -9.15 21.69
N LYS A 163 47.48 -8.74 20.46
CA LYS A 163 48.83 -8.33 20.10
C LYS A 163 49.24 -7.06 20.86
N THR A 164 48.41 -6.01 20.83
CA THR A 164 48.71 -4.77 21.56
C THR A 164 48.79 -4.98 23.07
N LEU A 165 47.99 -5.89 23.63
CA LEU A 165 48.04 -6.24 25.05
C LEU A 165 49.39 -6.90 25.41
N ARG A 166 49.90 -7.80 24.57
CA ARG A 166 51.23 -8.43 24.77
C ARG A 166 52.35 -7.41 24.66
N GLU A 167 52.35 -6.58 23.62
CA GLU A 167 53.34 -5.52 23.44
C GLU A 167 53.36 -4.56 24.65
N MET A 168 52.17 -4.19 25.17
CA MET A 168 52.06 -3.36 26.37
C MET A 168 52.60 -4.06 27.62
N GLN A 169 52.37 -5.37 27.77
CA GLN A 169 52.93 -6.14 28.89
C GLN A 169 54.46 -6.26 28.81
N GLU A 170 55.01 -6.48 27.62
CA GLU A 170 56.45 -6.52 27.37
C GLU A 170 57.10 -5.17 27.65
N ALA A 171 56.51 -4.07 27.14
CA ALA A 171 56.97 -2.72 27.42
C ALA A 171 56.94 -2.39 28.93
N LYS A 172 55.91 -2.86 29.64
CA LYS A 172 55.82 -2.70 31.10
C LYS A 172 56.92 -3.48 31.83
N ARG A 173 57.25 -4.70 31.40
CA ARG A 173 58.36 -5.48 31.96
C ARG A 173 59.70 -4.79 31.72
N LEU A 174 59.99 -4.40 30.49
CA LEU A 174 61.25 -3.72 30.15
C LEU A 174 61.42 -2.41 30.93
N MET A 175 60.35 -1.61 31.08
CA MET A 175 60.40 -0.40 31.90
C MET A 175 60.64 -0.70 33.38
N GLN A 176 60.14 -1.83 33.89
CA GLN A 176 60.38 -2.23 35.27
C GLN A 176 61.83 -2.69 35.46
N GLU A 177 62.35 -3.53 34.57
CA GLU A 177 63.76 -3.96 34.55
C GLU A 177 64.70 -2.75 34.48
N TYR A 178 64.43 -1.80 33.57
CA TYR A 178 65.21 -0.56 33.47
C TYR A 178 65.17 0.27 34.76
N ARG A 179 64.02 0.35 35.44
CA ARG A 179 63.93 1.04 36.75
C ARG A 179 64.76 0.33 37.82
N GLU A 180 64.75 -0.99 37.85
CA GLU A 180 65.52 -1.81 38.80
C GLU A 180 67.04 -1.67 38.54
N GLU A 181 67.48 -1.72 37.28
CA GLU A 181 68.89 -1.49 36.91
C GLU A 181 69.39 -0.10 37.30
N VAL A 182 68.60 0.95 37.02
CA VAL A 182 68.94 2.33 37.42
C VAL A 182 69.02 2.47 38.94
N ALA A 183 68.12 1.80 39.69
CA ALA A 183 68.17 1.81 41.15
C ALA A 183 69.42 1.08 41.68
N ALA A 184 69.76 -0.08 41.13
CA ALA A 184 70.94 -0.85 41.52
C ALA A 184 72.25 -0.11 41.18
N ALA A 185 72.32 0.58 40.03
CA ALA A 185 73.47 1.41 39.67
C ALA A 185 73.66 2.56 40.67
N LYS A 186 72.59 3.29 41.01
CA LYS A 186 72.62 4.37 42.02
C LYS A 186 73.04 3.88 43.41
N GLU A 187 72.72 2.63 43.76
CA GLU A 187 73.13 2.04 45.03
C GLU A 187 74.63 1.70 45.05
N LYS A 188 75.18 1.20 43.95
CA LYS A 188 76.63 0.92 43.82
C LYS A 188 77.48 2.18 43.79
N GLU A 189 76.94 3.30 43.29
CA GLU A 189 77.60 4.60 43.27
C GLU A 189 77.51 5.38 44.60
N LYS A 190 76.94 4.80 45.66
CA LYS A 190 76.94 5.44 46.99
C LYS A 190 78.38 5.73 47.40
N PRO A 191 78.76 7.02 47.55
CA PRO A 191 80.14 7.37 47.78
C PRO A 191 80.63 6.83 49.13
N TRP A 192 81.84 6.27 49.14
CA TRP A 192 82.47 5.62 50.29
C TRP A 192 82.53 6.50 51.56
N TRP A 193 82.45 7.83 51.42
CA TRP A 193 82.43 8.80 52.53
C TRP A 193 81.08 8.94 53.25
N LYS A 194 80.02 8.26 52.79
CA LYS A 194 78.71 8.24 53.48
C LYS A 194 78.56 7.11 54.52
N PHE A 195 79.59 6.27 54.68
CA PHE A 195 79.59 5.13 55.60
C PHE A 195 80.58 5.27 56.76
N TRP A 196 81.10 6.49 56.98
CA TRP A 196 81.91 6.89 58.14
C TRP A 196 81.25 8.04 58.88
#